data_AF-A0AAN8UBU0-F1
#
_entry.id   AF-A0AAN8UBU0-F1
#
_cell.length_a   1.000
_cell.length_b   1.000
_cell.length_c   1.000
_cell.angle_alpha   90.00
_cell.angle_beta   90.00
_cell.angle_gamma   90.00
#
_symmetry.space_group_name_H-M   'P 1'
#
loop_
_entity.id
_entity.type
_entity.pdbx_description
1 polymer ?
#
loop_
_entity_poly.entity_id
_entity_poly.type
_entity_poly.pdbx_seq_one_letter_code
_entity_poly.pdbx_strand_id
1 'polypeptide(L)'
;MVTERLGAICHAHVVHADRSDYGALDENCIKLAELAATAVDFPKTGIVVTMPPHLIPKDYGDSMEKEEFQTYPSKKILGRLYRKLNGLLGQYKVNWEEEVVTGHVWSMPKYKSRKQGELKERLKQAYTALKKEYRQLFENMDLEFENLSSDERNILYEQKASAWYQVCYHPKWVRQSLELQGPEGGKEMVMLSFAWIAADYLARIKIRSLEVNFVDSHKPIDSLARPLCQIPINVIFSLLFRSLDRALV
;
A
#
# COMPACT_ATOMS: atom_id res chain seq x y z
N MET A 1 -26.42 3.97 3.28
CA MET A 1 -27.03 3.88 1.94
C MET A 1 -26.12 4.38 0.80
N VAL A 2 -25.55 5.60 0.83
CA VAL A 2 -24.66 6.09 -0.26
C VAL A 2 -23.28 5.41 -0.26
N THR A 3 -22.76 5.12 0.93
CA THR A 3 -21.43 4.51 1.14
C THR A 3 -21.32 3.08 0.63
N GLU A 4 -22.39 2.29 0.70
CA GLU A 4 -22.39 0.88 0.29
C GLU A 4 -22.21 0.71 -1.22
N ARG A 5 -22.74 1.64 -2.03
CA ARG A 5 -22.68 1.55 -3.50
C ARG A 5 -21.32 1.97 -4.06
N LEU A 6 -20.70 2.99 -3.46
CA LEU A 6 -19.35 3.42 -3.85
C LEU A 6 -18.33 2.32 -3.60
N GLY A 7 -18.38 1.67 -2.43
CA GLY A 7 -17.49 0.55 -2.11
C GLY A 7 -17.56 -0.59 -3.14
N ALA A 8 -18.77 -0.98 -3.54
CA ALA A 8 -18.98 -2.02 -4.56
C ALA A 8 -18.41 -1.62 -5.94
N ILE A 9 -18.60 -0.37 -6.36
CA ILE A 9 -18.06 0.16 -7.63
C ILE A 9 -16.52 0.17 -7.59
N CYS A 10 -15.93 0.63 -6.49
CA CYS A 10 -14.47 0.65 -6.32
C CYS A 10 -13.89 -0.77 -6.34
N HIS A 11 -14.51 -1.73 -5.66
CA HIS A 11 -14.09 -3.13 -5.72
C HIS A 11 -14.16 -3.71 -7.13
N ALA A 12 -15.26 -3.46 -7.84
CA ALA A 12 -15.38 -3.85 -9.23
C ALA A 12 -14.26 -3.27 -10.09
N HIS A 13 -13.94 -1.97 -9.90
CA HIS A 13 -12.87 -1.32 -10.64
C HIS A 13 -11.52 -2.03 -10.42
N VAL A 14 -11.19 -2.38 -9.17
CA VAL A 14 -9.93 -3.08 -8.87
C VAL A 14 -9.90 -4.46 -9.54
N VAL A 15 -11.00 -5.23 -9.52
CA VAL A 15 -11.05 -6.55 -10.18
C VAL A 15 -10.91 -6.43 -11.70
N HIS A 16 -11.64 -5.52 -12.34
CA HIS A 16 -11.53 -5.30 -13.79
C HIS A 16 -10.14 -4.83 -14.20
N ALA A 17 -9.54 -3.91 -13.42
CA ALA A 17 -8.19 -3.41 -13.68
C ALA A 17 -7.14 -4.52 -13.52
N ASP A 18 -7.34 -5.41 -12.55
CA ASP A 18 -6.42 -6.51 -12.31
C ASP A 18 -6.48 -7.58 -13.42
N ARG A 19 -7.67 -7.80 -14.00
CA ARG A 19 -7.89 -8.75 -15.10
C ARG A 19 -7.51 -8.23 -16.47
N SER A 20 -7.66 -6.92 -16.71
CA SER A 20 -7.37 -6.32 -18.01
C SER A 20 -5.87 -6.16 -18.23
N ASP A 21 -5.39 -6.44 -19.44
CA ASP A 21 -4.03 -6.10 -19.85
C ASP A 21 -3.81 -4.59 -19.90
N TYR A 22 -4.86 -3.82 -20.16
CA TYR A 22 -4.87 -2.35 -20.16
C TYR A 22 -4.97 -1.75 -18.75
N GLY A 23 -5.18 -2.57 -17.71
CA GLY A 23 -5.23 -2.10 -16.33
C GLY A 23 -6.40 -1.13 -16.10
N ALA A 24 -6.13 -0.02 -15.41
CA ALA A 24 -7.12 1.01 -15.14
C ALA A 24 -7.59 1.77 -16.39
N LEU A 25 -6.91 1.61 -17.54
CA LEU A 25 -7.30 2.20 -18.82
C LEU A 25 -8.32 1.35 -19.59
N ASP A 26 -8.70 0.18 -19.06
CA ASP A 26 -9.79 -0.63 -19.63
C ASP A 26 -11.10 0.17 -19.67
N GLU A 27 -11.89 -0.01 -20.73
CA GLU A 27 -13.17 0.69 -20.86
C GLU A 27 -14.11 0.43 -19.67
N ASN A 28 -14.07 -0.77 -19.09
CA ASN A 28 -14.89 -1.10 -17.91
C ASN A 28 -14.40 -0.32 -16.69
N CYS A 29 -13.08 -0.15 -16.54
CA CYS A 29 -12.49 0.64 -15.46
C CYS A 29 -12.84 2.12 -15.60
N ILE A 30 -12.77 2.68 -16.81
CA ILE A 30 -13.15 4.07 -17.07
C ILE A 30 -14.62 4.30 -16.70
N LYS A 31 -15.53 3.43 -17.15
CA LYS A 31 -16.95 3.49 -16.78
C LYS A 31 -17.16 3.39 -15.27
N LEU A 32 -16.43 2.50 -14.59
CA LEU A 32 -16.50 2.36 -13.13
C LEU A 32 -15.97 3.61 -12.40
N ALA A 33 -14.92 4.26 -12.92
CA ALA A 33 -14.39 5.49 -12.38
C ALA A 33 -15.40 6.65 -12.51
N GLU A 34 -16.08 6.77 -13.66
CA GLU A 34 -17.16 7.75 -13.86
C GLU A 34 -18.34 7.52 -12.91
N LEU A 35 -18.74 6.27 -12.72
CA LEU A 35 -19.78 5.88 -11.77
C LEU A 35 -19.36 6.20 -10.33
N ALA A 36 -18.10 5.96 -9.96
CA ALA A 36 -17.56 6.28 -8.65
C ALA A 36 -17.54 7.79 -8.40
N ALA A 37 -17.10 8.59 -9.38
CA ALA A 37 -17.12 10.05 -9.29
C ALA A 37 -18.55 10.58 -9.06
N THR A 38 -19.51 10.09 -9.85
CA THR A 38 -20.93 10.45 -9.70
C THR A 38 -21.46 10.07 -8.32
N ALA A 39 -21.08 8.90 -7.80
CA ALA A 39 -21.50 8.43 -6.47
C ALA A 39 -20.91 9.29 -5.33
N VAL A 40 -19.68 9.79 -5.48
CA VAL A 40 -19.06 10.72 -4.51
C VAL A 40 -19.77 12.07 -4.49
N ASP A 41 -20.22 12.55 -5.64
CA ASP A 41 -20.96 13.82 -5.77
C ASP A 41 -22.45 13.73 -5.43
N PHE A 42 -22.96 12.55 -5.04
CA PHE A 42 -24.35 12.37 -4.62
C PHE A 42 -24.86 13.42 -3.61
N PRO A 43 -24.11 13.83 -2.56
CA PRO A 43 -24.59 14.86 -1.63
C PRO A 43 -24.89 16.21 -2.29
N LYS A 44 -24.27 16.50 -3.44
CA LYS A 44 -24.47 17.73 -4.20
C LYS A 44 -25.55 17.58 -5.27
N THR A 45 -25.58 16.42 -5.93
CA THR A 45 -26.38 16.22 -7.15
C THR A 45 -27.69 15.48 -6.89
N GLY A 46 -27.78 14.72 -5.81
CA GLY A 46 -28.89 13.79 -5.53
C GLY A 46 -28.96 12.59 -6.49
N ILE A 47 -27.98 12.43 -7.40
CA ILE A 47 -28.01 11.39 -8.44
C ILE A 47 -27.60 10.04 -7.85
N VAL A 48 -28.56 9.12 -7.77
CA VAL A 48 -28.31 7.76 -7.28
C VAL A 48 -27.71 6.91 -8.41
N VAL A 49 -26.50 6.40 -8.16
CA VAL A 49 -25.81 5.51 -9.10
C VAL A 49 -26.19 4.04 -8.86
N THR A 50 -26.29 3.27 -9.94
CA THR A 50 -26.48 1.81 -9.91
C THR A 50 -25.44 1.14 -10.79
N MET A 51 -24.82 0.07 -10.29
CA MET A 51 -23.78 -0.66 -11.02
C MET A 51 -24.41 -1.53 -12.13
N PRO A 52 -23.95 -1.42 -13.39
CA PRO A 52 -24.40 -2.30 -14.47
C PRO A 52 -24.13 -3.78 -14.17
N PRO A 53 -25.06 -4.71 -14.48
CA PRO A 53 -24.91 -6.13 -14.14
C PRO A 53 -23.66 -6.81 -14.69
N HIS A 54 -23.19 -6.40 -15.88
CA HIS A 54 -21.99 -6.94 -16.51
C HIS A 54 -20.68 -6.47 -15.86
N LEU A 55 -20.74 -5.41 -15.05
CA LEU A 55 -19.59 -4.89 -14.30
C LEU A 55 -19.47 -5.47 -12.90
N ILE A 56 -20.46 -6.26 -12.45
CA ILE A 56 -20.42 -6.94 -11.16
C ILE A 56 -19.43 -8.11 -11.22
N PRO A 57 -18.34 -8.10 -10.43
CA PRO A 57 -17.40 -9.20 -10.40
C PRO A 57 -18.05 -10.49 -9.89
N LYS A 58 -17.68 -11.61 -10.51
CA LYS A 58 -18.09 -12.95 -10.06
C LYS A 58 -16.99 -13.66 -9.26
N ASP A 59 -15.74 -13.31 -9.55
CA ASP A 59 -14.55 -13.89 -8.91
C ASP A 59 -13.55 -12.77 -8.60
N TYR A 60 -12.76 -12.94 -7.55
CA TYR A 60 -11.90 -11.91 -6.96
C TYR A 60 -10.42 -12.32 -6.98
N GLY A 61 -9.51 -11.35 -7.00
CA GLY A 61 -8.07 -11.64 -6.94
C GLY A 61 -7.68 -12.20 -5.56
N ASP A 62 -6.71 -13.10 -5.54
CA ASP A 62 -6.18 -13.72 -4.31
C ASP A 62 -5.64 -12.70 -3.29
N SER A 63 -5.09 -11.58 -3.76
CA SER A 63 -4.65 -10.48 -2.89
C SER A 63 -5.80 -9.66 -2.27
N MET A 64 -7.06 -9.93 -2.63
CA MET A 64 -8.23 -9.22 -2.09
C MET A 64 -8.87 -9.93 -0.89
N GLU A 65 -8.36 -11.11 -0.51
CA GLU A 65 -8.74 -11.85 0.70
C GLU A 65 -10.25 -12.10 0.86
N LYS A 66 -10.93 -12.37 -0.25
CA LYS A 66 -12.35 -12.72 -0.29
C LYS A 66 -12.53 -14.25 -0.31
N GLU A 67 -12.32 -14.88 0.84
CA GLU A 67 -12.36 -16.35 1.00
C GLU A 67 -13.72 -16.98 0.65
N GLU A 68 -14.81 -16.22 0.78
CA GLU A 68 -16.17 -16.67 0.42
C GLU A 68 -16.43 -16.76 -1.10
N PHE A 69 -15.52 -16.23 -1.93
CA PHE A 69 -15.68 -16.16 -3.38
C PHE A 69 -14.65 -17.02 -4.11
N GLN A 70 -14.94 -17.35 -5.37
CA GLN A 70 -13.93 -17.95 -6.24
C GLN A 70 -12.77 -16.96 -6.41
N THR A 71 -11.56 -17.39 -6.03
CA THR A 71 -10.36 -16.56 -6.10
C THR A 71 -9.50 -16.96 -7.30
N TYR A 72 -8.86 -15.98 -7.93
CA TYR A 72 -7.89 -16.19 -9.00
C TYR A 72 -6.53 -15.60 -8.64
N PRO A 73 -5.41 -16.22 -9.07
CA PRO A 73 -4.10 -15.65 -8.83
C PRO A 73 -3.87 -14.40 -9.69
N SER A 74 -3.85 -13.20 -9.09
CA SER A 74 -3.57 -11.96 -9.81
C SER A 74 -2.18 -12.00 -10.44
N LYS A 75 -2.06 -11.66 -11.73
CA LYS A 75 -0.78 -11.57 -12.44
C LYS A 75 -0.06 -10.23 -12.23
N LYS A 76 -0.76 -9.26 -11.63
CA LYS A 76 -0.26 -7.91 -11.39
C LYS A 76 0.71 -7.87 -10.21
N ILE A 77 1.41 -6.75 -10.06
CA ILE A 77 2.50 -6.62 -9.10
C ILE A 77 2.08 -6.91 -7.66
N LEU A 78 0.88 -6.45 -7.26
CA LEU A 78 0.32 -6.66 -5.92
C LEU A 78 0.06 -8.15 -5.64
N GLY A 79 -0.64 -8.85 -6.54
CA GLY A 79 -0.89 -10.29 -6.40
C GLY A 79 0.38 -11.12 -6.35
N ARG A 80 1.37 -10.79 -7.19
CA ARG A 80 2.68 -11.46 -7.14
C ARG A 80 3.38 -11.23 -5.81
N LEU A 81 3.39 -10.00 -5.30
CA LEU A 81 4.02 -9.67 -4.03
C LEU A 81 3.37 -10.42 -2.88
N TYR A 82 2.03 -10.34 -2.82
CA TYR A 82 1.21 -10.99 -1.81
C TYR A 82 1.57 -12.47 -1.69
N ARG A 83 1.56 -13.19 -2.81
CA ARG A 83 1.92 -14.62 -2.83
C ARG A 83 3.38 -14.87 -2.43
N LYS A 84 4.34 -14.08 -2.92
CA LYS A 84 5.75 -14.26 -2.56
C LYS A 84 6.00 -14.01 -1.07
N LEU A 85 5.41 -12.95 -0.51
CA LEU A 85 5.51 -12.62 0.90
C LEU A 85 4.84 -13.69 1.77
N ASN A 86 3.62 -14.11 1.44
CA ASN A 86 2.94 -15.18 2.18
C ASN A 86 3.67 -16.52 2.08
N GLY A 87 4.25 -16.84 0.92
CA GLY A 87 5.11 -18.01 0.76
C GLY A 87 6.36 -17.94 1.66
N LEU A 88 7.00 -16.77 1.74
CA LEU A 88 8.13 -16.55 2.62
C LEU A 88 7.74 -16.66 4.10
N LEU A 89 6.68 -15.97 4.53
CA LEU A 89 6.19 -16.04 5.91
C LEU A 89 5.80 -17.47 6.30
N GLY A 90 5.08 -18.19 5.43
CA GLY A 90 4.70 -19.58 5.63
C GLY A 90 5.90 -20.52 5.75
N GLN A 91 6.94 -20.36 4.92
CA GLN A 91 8.16 -21.17 4.99
C GLN A 91 8.85 -21.07 6.35
N TYR A 92 8.86 -19.89 6.95
CA TYR A 92 9.49 -19.62 8.24
C TYR A 92 8.53 -19.70 9.43
N LYS A 93 7.25 -20.04 9.18
CA LYS A 93 6.16 -20.07 10.17
C LYS A 93 6.08 -18.76 10.95
N VAL A 94 6.16 -17.65 10.22
CA VAL A 94 5.94 -16.31 10.74
C VAL A 94 4.51 -15.92 10.39
N ASN A 95 3.77 -15.45 11.39
CA ASN A 95 2.35 -15.18 11.23
C ASN A 95 2.09 -13.86 10.52
N TRP A 96 2.97 -12.88 10.72
CA TRP A 96 2.68 -11.50 10.37
C TRP A 96 3.81 -10.78 9.65
N GLU A 97 3.43 -9.83 8.79
CA GLU A 97 4.36 -9.03 7.99
C GLU A 97 5.16 -8.06 8.87
N GLU A 98 4.54 -7.47 9.91
CA GLU A 98 5.20 -6.51 10.79
C GLU A 98 6.41 -7.11 11.53
N GLU A 99 6.40 -8.41 11.79
CA GLU A 99 7.52 -9.10 12.43
C GLU A 99 8.78 -9.06 11.58
N VAL A 100 8.64 -9.31 10.28
CA VAL A 100 9.77 -9.28 9.33
C VAL A 100 10.17 -7.87 8.98
N VAL A 101 9.21 -6.95 8.92
CA VAL A 101 9.49 -5.53 8.65
C VAL A 101 10.28 -4.89 9.79
N THR A 102 9.85 -5.12 11.03
CA THR A 102 10.49 -4.53 12.22
C THR A 102 11.73 -5.30 12.67
N GLY A 103 11.98 -6.49 12.12
CA GLY A 103 13.03 -7.40 12.56
C GLY A 103 12.74 -8.12 13.88
N HIS A 104 11.59 -7.85 14.52
CA HIS A 104 11.18 -8.48 15.76
C HIS A 104 10.34 -9.72 15.46
N VAL A 105 11.01 -10.85 15.18
CA VAL A 105 10.31 -12.12 14.86
C VAL A 105 10.06 -12.93 16.12
N TRP A 106 8.81 -13.00 16.55
CA TRP A 106 8.34 -13.68 17.78
C TRP A 106 7.45 -14.90 17.51
N SER A 107 6.75 -14.98 16.37
CA SER A 107 5.85 -16.10 16.05
C SER A 107 6.58 -17.34 15.55
N MET A 108 7.79 -17.17 15.02
CA MET A 108 8.63 -18.26 14.56
C MET A 108 8.83 -19.31 15.68
N PRO A 109 8.65 -20.62 15.41
CA PRO A 109 8.88 -21.67 16.39
C PRO A 109 10.26 -21.58 17.04
N LYS A 110 10.34 -21.98 18.31
CA LYS A 110 11.59 -21.95 19.07
C LYS A 110 12.50 -23.12 18.69
N TYR A 111 13.73 -22.81 18.31
CA TYR A 111 14.81 -23.76 18.06
C TYR A 111 15.99 -23.51 19.01
N LYS A 112 17.01 -24.37 18.95
CA LYS A 112 18.30 -24.14 19.65
C LYS A 112 18.88 -22.79 19.20
N SER A 113 19.50 -22.04 20.13
CA SER A 113 19.99 -20.65 19.92
C SER A 113 20.70 -20.43 18.58
N ARG A 114 21.67 -21.30 18.22
CA ARG A 114 22.40 -21.23 16.95
C ARG A 114 21.47 -21.35 15.72
N LYS A 115 20.57 -22.32 15.72
CA LYS A 115 19.62 -22.56 14.62
C LYS A 115 18.58 -21.43 14.53
N GLN A 116 18.15 -20.89 15.67
CA GLN A 116 17.24 -19.74 15.71
C GLN A 116 17.86 -18.52 15.02
N GLY A 117 19.12 -18.20 15.36
CA GLY A 117 19.85 -17.09 14.76
C GLY A 117 20.00 -17.26 13.24
N GLU A 118 20.39 -18.45 12.78
CA GLU A 118 20.52 -18.74 11.35
C GLU A 118 19.19 -18.57 10.60
N LEU A 119 18.08 -19.07 11.15
CA LEU A 119 16.76 -18.94 10.53
C LEU A 119 16.31 -17.47 10.45
N LYS A 120 16.52 -16.69 11.51
CA LYS A 120 16.20 -15.26 11.53
C LYS A 120 17.01 -14.48 10.49
N GLU A 121 18.31 -14.77 10.38
CA GLU A 121 19.16 -14.11 9.37
C GLU A 121 18.77 -14.49 7.94
N ARG A 122 18.47 -15.77 7.68
CA ARG A 122 18.01 -16.21 6.35
C ARG A 122 16.67 -15.58 5.97
N LEU A 123 15.73 -15.50 6.91
CA LEU A 123 14.46 -14.80 6.72
C LEU A 123 14.68 -13.32 6.39
N LYS A 124 15.53 -12.63 7.16
CA LYS A 124 15.88 -11.22 6.94
C LYS A 124 16.52 -10.99 5.57
N GLN A 125 17.43 -11.86 5.14
CA GLN A 125 18.06 -11.79 3.82
C GLN A 125 17.04 -11.98 2.70
N ALA A 126 16.18 -13.01 2.81
CA ALA A 126 15.13 -13.28 1.83
C ALA A 126 14.13 -12.12 1.72
N TYR A 127 13.70 -11.57 2.86
CA TYR A 127 12.82 -10.40 2.89
C TYR A 127 13.49 -9.16 2.29
N THR A 128 14.78 -8.94 2.57
CA THR A 128 15.55 -7.82 1.99
C THR A 128 15.66 -7.95 0.46
N ALA A 129 15.91 -9.16 -0.05
CA ALA A 129 15.94 -9.43 -1.48
C ALA A 129 14.58 -9.18 -2.14
N LEU A 130 13.50 -9.64 -1.51
CA LEU A 130 12.13 -9.38 -1.95
C LEU A 130 11.84 -7.87 -1.98
N LYS A 131 12.17 -7.14 -0.91
CA LYS A 131 12.02 -5.69 -0.84
C LYS A 131 12.78 -4.99 -1.96
N LYS A 132 14.02 -5.41 -2.25
CA LYS A 132 14.85 -4.86 -3.33
C LYS A 132 14.23 -5.09 -4.71
N GLU A 133 13.76 -6.30 -4.99
CA GLU A 133 13.09 -6.64 -6.26
C GLU A 133 11.89 -5.73 -6.52
N TYR A 134 11.00 -5.60 -5.55
CA TYR A 134 9.79 -4.79 -5.74
C TYR A 134 10.05 -3.29 -5.68
N ARG A 135 11.12 -2.86 -5.01
CA ARG A 135 11.62 -1.49 -5.12
C ARG A 135 12.04 -1.16 -6.55
N GLN A 136 12.79 -2.05 -7.19
CA GLN A 136 13.17 -1.86 -8.60
C GLN A 136 11.95 -1.81 -9.51
N LEU A 137 10.94 -2.67 -9.27
CA LEU A 137 9.68 -2.60 -10.02
C LEU A 137 8.91 -1.29 -9.78
N PHE A 138 8.98 -0.73 -8.57
CA PHE A 138 8.38 0.57 -8.25
C PHE A 138 9.09 1.72 -8.96
N GLU A 139 10.42 1.72 -8.95
CA GLU A 139 11.25 2.76 -9.58
C GLU A 139 11.31 2.61 -11.11
N ASN A 140 10.92 1.44 -11.65
CA ASN A 140 10.79 1.26 -13.08
C ASN A 140 9.63 2.12 -13.60
N MET A 141 9.96 3.04 -14.50
CA MET A 141 9.05 3.97 -15.17
C MET A 141 9.33 3.92 -16.67
N ASP A 142 8.42 4.42 -17.50
CA ASP A 142 8.50 4.32 -18.96
C ASP A 142 9.75 5.00 -19.55
N LEU A 143 10.12 4.65 -20.79
CA LEU A 143 11.37 5.08 -21.45
C LEU A 143 11.58 6.60 -21.51
N GLU A 144 10.50 7.40 -21.44
CA GLU A 144 10.59 8.86 -21.35
C GLU A 144 11.25 9.35 -20.05
N PHE A 145 11.30 8.52 -19.00
CA PHE A 145 11.92 8.82 -17.70
C PHE A 145 13.45 8.77 -17.71
N GLU A 146 14.07 8.08 -18.66
CA GLU A 146 15.54 7.96 -18.70
C GLU A 146 16.22 9.29 -19.02
N ASN A 147 15.49 10.22 -19.66
CA ASN A 147 15.98 11.54 -20.05
C ASN A 147 15.84 12.62 -18.96
N LEU A 148 15.13 12.31 -17.86
CA LEU A 148 14.87 13.26 -16.78
C LEU A 148 16.04 13.34 -15.80
N SER A 149 16.22 14.52 -15.20
CA SER A 149 17.19 14.72 -14.12
C SER A 149 16.81 13.88 -12.88
N SER A 150 17.79 13.66 -12.00
CA SER A 150 17.57 12.95 -10.72
C SER A 150 16.47 13.61 -9.88
N ASP A 151 16.36 14.94 -9.91
CA ASP A 151 15.39 15.68 -9.11
C ASP A 151 13.97 15.57 -9.67
N GLU A 152 13.81 15.67 -11.00
CA GLU A 152 12.52 15.46 -11.66
C GLU A 152 12.01 14.04 -11.45
N ARG A 153 12.89 13.03 -11.53
CA ARG A 153 12.54 11.64 -11.24
C ARG A 153 12.09 11.46 -9.79
N ASN A 154 12.78 12.10 -8.84
CA ASN A 154 12.39 12.03 -7.43
C ASN A 154 11.00 12.62 -7.18
N ILE A 155 10.64 13.73 -7.84
CA ILE A 155 9.29 14.31 -7.74
C ILE A 155 8.24 13.30 -8.24
N LEU A 156 8.50 12.62 -9.35
CA LEU A 156 7.56 11.65 -9.92
C LEU A 156 7.44 10.39 -9.03
N TYR A 157 8.53 9.93 -8.43
CA TYR A 157 8.47 8.84 -7.45
C TYR A 157 7.71 9.24 -6.19
N GLU A 158 7.87 10.47 -5.72
CA GLU A 158 7.08 11.02 -4.62
C GLU A 158 5.58 11.05 -4.97
N GLN A 159 5.22 11.54 -6.16
CA GLN A 159 3.82 11.51 -6.62
C GLN A 159 3.26 10.09 -6.70
N LYS A 160 4.02 9.15 -7.27
CA LYS A 160 3.64 7.73 -7.35
C LYS A 160 3.48 7.13 -5.94
N ALA A 161 4.38 7.43 -5.01
CA ALA A 161 4.32 6.97 -3.63
C ALA A 161 3.10 7.54 -2.89
N SER A 162 2.82 8.83 -3.07
CA SER A 162 1.66 9.52 -2.50
C SER A 162 0.34 8.91 -3.00
N ALA A 163 0.20 8.75 -4.32
CA ALA A 163 -0.97 8.13 -4.93
C ALA A 163 -1.17 6.70 -4.41
N TRP A 164 -0.09 5.92 -4.30
CA TRP A 164 -0.13 4.60 -3.70
C TRP A 164 -0.62 4.65 -2.26
N TYR A 165 -0.01 5.49 -1.43
CA TYR A 165 -0.37 5.60 -0.01
C TYR A 165 -1.85 5.94 0.17
N GLN A 166 -2.34 6.89 -0.63
CA GLN A 166 -3.74 7.29 -0.62
C GLN A 166 -4.69 6.14 -0.95
N VAL A 167 -4.32 5.25 -1.87
CA VAL A 167 -5.17 4.13 -2.28
C VAL A 167 -5.09 2.95 -1.29
N CYS A 168 -3.92 2.67 -0.71
CA CYS A 168 -3.72 1.46 0.10
C CYS A 168 -3.82 1.67 1.61
N TYR A 169 -3.50 2.88 2.12
CA TYR A 169 -3.30 3.09 3.57
C TYR A 169 -4.06 4.27 4.14
N HIS A 170 -4.76 5.05 3.32
CA HIS A 170 -5.55 6.15 3.85
C HIS A 170 -6.59 5.62 4.86
N PRO A 171 -6.70 6.21 6.06
CA PRO A 171 -7.46 5.64 7.18
C PRO A 171 -8.93 5.36 6.85
N LYS A 172 -9.52 6.16 5.95
CA LYS A 172 -10.88 5.94 5.45
C LYS A 172 -11.02 4.57 4.78
N TRP A 173 -10.08 4.20 3.91
CA TRP A 173 -10.12 2.94 3.16
C TRP A 173 -9.70 1.76 4.03
N VAL A 174 -8.71 1.96 4.92
CA VAL A 174 -8.31 0.94 5.89
C VAL A 174 -9.47 0.59 6.82
N ARG A 175 -10.16 1.59 7.38
CA ARG A 175 -11.35 1.38 8.21
C ARG A 175 -12.46 0.66 7.43
N GLN A 176 -12.76 1.08 6.21
CA GLN A 176 -13.77 0.43 5.37
C GLN A 176 -13.39 -1.02 5.04
N SER A 177 -12.12 -1.30 4.76
CA SER A 177 -11.62 -2.65 4.49
C SER A 177 -11.81 -3.57 5.69
N LEU A 178 -11.47 -3.08 6.89
CA LEU A 178 -11.64 -3.81 8.16
C LEU A 178 -13.13 -4.05 8.49
N GLU A 179 -14.00 -3.05 8.27
CA GLU A 179 -15.45 -3.20 8.45
C GLU A 179 -16.06 -4.26 7.52
N LEU A 180 -15.43 -4.52 6.37
CA LEU A 180 -15.87 -5.48 5.35
C LEU A 180 -15.33 -6.91 5.55
N GLN A 181 -14.45 -7.14 6.54
CA GLN A 181 -13.85 -8.46 6.81
C GLN A 181 -14.74 -9.39 7.66
N GLY A 182 -15.90 -8.91 8.13
CA GLY A 182 -16.83 -9.71 8.90
C GLY A 182 -16.29 -10.14 10.29
N PRO A 183 -17.16 -10.55 11.23
CA PRO A 183 -16.74 -10.93 12.58
C PRO A 183 -15.94 -12.24 12.67
N GLU A 184 -15.87 -13.02 11.58
CA GLU A 184 -15.18 -14.33 11.54
C GLU A 184 -13.84 -14.32 10.78
N GLY A 185 -13.46 -13.20 10.16
CA GLY A 185 -12.18 -13.06 9.46
C GLY A 185 -11.01 -13.00 10.44
N GLY A 186 -10.37 -14.15 10.71
CA GLY A 186 -9.30 -14.32 11.72
C GLY A 186 -8.00 -13.52 11.52
N LYS A 187 -7.95 -12.55 10.60
CA LYS A 187 -6.85 -11.59 10.46
C LYS A 187 -7.39 -10.16 10.58
N GLU A 188 -7.43 -9.66 11.80
CA GLU A 188 -7.89 -8.30 12.16
C GLU A 188 -6.97 -7.17 11.64
N MET A 189 -5.95 -7.49 10.82
CA MET A 189 -4.92 -6.56 10.38
C MET A 189 -4.79 -6.56 8.86
N VAL A 190 -4.99 -5.38 8.25
CA VAL A 190 -4.70 -5.16 6.83
C VAL A 190 -3.22 -5.40 6.59
N MET A 191 -2.87 -6.27 5.64
CA MET A 191 -1.47 -6.48 5.27
C MET A 191 -0.82 -5.16 4.95
N LEU A 192 0.28 -4.87 5.64
CA LEU A 192 0.98 -3.60 5.52
C LEU A 192 1.53 -3.41 4.11
N SER A 193 1.79 -4.46 3.34
CA SER A 193 2.12 -4.44 1.91
C SER A 193 3.10 -3.30 1.52
N PHE A 194 3.05 -2.83 0.28
CA PHE A 194 3.98 -1.92 -0.40
C PHE A 194 4.44 -0.61 0.31
N ALA A 195 3.89 -0.23 1.47
CA ALA A 195 4.24 1.02 2.18
C ALA A 195 5.75 1.14 2.46
N TRP A 196 6.42 0.04 2.81
CA TRP A 196 7.84 0.06 3.17
C TRP A 196 8.77 0.24 1.98
N ILE A 197 8.27 -0.06 0.78
CA ILE A 197 9.06 0.03 -0.44
C ILE A 197 9.29 1.49 -0.77
N ALA A 198 8.28 2.36 -0.61
CA ALA A 198 8.34 3.79 -0.93
C ALA A 198 8.41 4.71 0.30
N ALA A 199 8.74 4.16 1.48
CA ALA A 199 8.70 4.89 2.75
C ALA A 199 9.62 6.12 2.78
N ASP A 200 10.75 6.07 2.09
CA ASP A 200 11.69 7.19 1.93
C ASP A 200 11.07 8.36 1.14
N TYR A 201 10.34 8.08 0.06
CA TYR A 201 9.63 9.11 -0.70
C TYR A 201 8.50 9.75 0.11
N LEU A 202 7.73 8.94 0.83
CA LEU A 202 6.69 9.44 1.74
C LEU A 202 7.27 10.29 2.87
N ALA A 203 8.42 9.88 3.43
CA ALA A 203 9.13 10.66 4.44
C ALA A 203 9.61 12.00 3.89
N ARG A 204 10.14 12.06 2.66
CA ARG A 204 10.55 13.32 2.00
C ARG A 204 9.37 14.27 1.81
N ILE A 205 8.23 13.77 1.31
CA ILE A 205 7.01 14.57 1.18
C ILE A 205 6.61 15.16 2.54
N LYS A 206 6.66 14.33 3.58
CA LYS A 206 6.29 14.76 4.93
C LYS A 206 7.24 15.83 5.46
N ILE A 207 8.56 15.65 5.33
CA ILE A 207 9.56 16.63 5.75
C ILE A 207 9.32 17.97 5.03
N ARG A 208 9.13 17.95 3.71
CA ARG A 208 8.83 19.16 2.92
C ARG A 208 7.54 19.85 3.38
N SER A 209 6.48 19.09 3.68
CA SER A 209 5.23 19.65 4.21
C SER A 209 5.39 20.29 5.59
N LEU A 210 6.34 19.82 6.40
CA LEU A 210 6.64 20.38 7.72
C LEU A 210 7.51 21.64 7.60
N GLU A 211 8.47 21.67 6.68
CA GLU A 211 9.30 22.84 6.38
C GLU A 211 8.47 24.03 5.87
N VAL A 212 7.46 23.79 5.03
CA VAL A 212 6.49 24.82 4.60
C VAL A 212 5.69 25.40 5.77
N ASN A 213 5.50 24.63 6.85
CA ASN A 213 4.82 25.08 8.08
C ASN A 213 5.76 25.74 9.10
N PHE A 214 7.09 25.69 8.90
CA PHE A 214 8.13 26.19 9.82
C PHE A 214 8.94 27.36 9.23
N VAL A 215 8.29 28.26 8.47
CA VAL A 215 8.93 29.52 8.07
C VAL A 215 8.99 30.46 9.28
N ASP A 216 9.99 30.26 10.14
CA ASP A 216 10.67 31.35 10.84
C ASP A 216 12.12 31.39 10.30
N SER A 217 12.40 32.44 9.54
CA SER A 217 13.40 32.51 8.46
C SER A 217 14.86 32.66 8.91
N HIS A 218 15.24 32.16 10.09
CA HIS A 218 16.53 32.54 10.71
C HIS A 218 17.46 31.41 11.16
N LYS A 219 17.27 30.15 10.74
CA LYS A 219 18.23 29.08 11.07
C LYS A 219 18.75 28.31 9.85
N PRO A 220 20.08 28.06 9.77
CA PRO A 220 20.69 27.36 8.65
C PRO A 220 20.35 25.86 8.63
N ILE A 221 20.15 25.39 7.39
CA ILE A 221 19.61 24.09 6.95
C ILE A 221 20.41 22.88 7.48
N ASP A 222 21.71 23.04 7.75
CA ASP A 222 22.60 21.92 8.12
C ASP A 222 22.47 21.45 9.58
N SER A 223 21.76 22.18 10.43
CA SER A 223 21.66 21.84 11.86
C SER A 223 20.58 20.81 12.21
N LEU A 224 19.70 20.45 11.27
CA LEU A 224 18.51 19.61 11.53
C LEU A 224 18.46 18.30 10.72
N ALA A 225 19.48 17.98 9.92
CA ALA A 225 19.59 16.69 9.23
C ALA A 225 19.97 15.52 10.17
N ARG A 226 20.21 15.78 11.47
CA ARG A 226 20.65 14.78 12.45
C ARG A 226 19.58 13.94 13.17
N PRO A 227 18.31 14.34 13.40
CA PRO A 227 17.47 13.52 14.27
C PRO A 227 16.92 12.24 13.62
N LEU A 228 16.65 12.20 12.31
CA LEU A 228 15.90 11.08 11.71
C LEU A 228 16.75 9.85 11.35
N CYS A 229 18.07 10.00 11.18
CA CYS A 229 18.98 8.87 10.99
C CYS A 229 19.24 8.07 12.28
N GLN A 230 18.73 8.52 13.43
CA GLN A 230 18.93 7.87 14.74
C GLN A 230 17.64 7.51 15.46
N ILE A 231 16.47 7.78 14.87
CA ILE A 231 15.20 7.37 15.46
C ILE A 231 14.89 5.94 15.02
N PRO A 232 14.72 5.00 15.96
CA PRO A 232 14.43 3.62 15.61
C PRO A 232 13.10 3.56 14.86
N ILE A 233 13.06 2.69 13.84
CA ILE A 233 12.04 2.66 12.78
C ILE A 233 10.62 2.61 13.36
N ASN A 234 10.44 1.94 14.50
CA ASN A 234 9.20 1.84 15.28
C ASN A 234 8.63 3.18 15.78
N VAL A 235 9.47 4.19 16.05
CA VAL A 235 9.04 5.53 16.49
C VAL A 235 8.71 6.44 15.29
N ILE A 236 9.40 6.24 14.17
CA ILE A 236 9.03 6.85 12.88
C ILE A 236 7.63 6.38 12.46
N PHE A 237 7.26 5.12 12.73
CA PHE A 237 5.97 4.55 12.37
C PHE A 237 4.77 5.07 13.16
N SER A 238 4.88 5.30 14.47
CA SER A 238 3.76 5.87 15.25
C SER A 238 3.50 7.34 14.92
N LEU A 239 4.54 8.07 14.51
CA LEU A 239 4.49 9.48 14.13
C LEU A 239 4.09 9.68 12.65
N LEU A 240 4.55 8.84 11.72
CA LEU A 240 4.16 8.93 10.30
C LEU A 240 2.68 8.58 10.11
N PHE A 241 2.18 7.47 10.67
CA PHE A 241 0.80 7.03 10.43
C PHE A 241 -0.25 7.95 11.07
N ARG A 242 0.06 8.65 12.17
CA ARG A 242 -0.86 9.65 12.76
C ARG A 242 -0.76 11.05 12.13
N SER A 243 0.31 11.33 11.37
CA SER A 243 0.63 12.68 10.88
C SER A 243 0.57 12.83 9.35
N LEU A 244 0.67 11.75 8.57
CA LEU A 244 0.55 11.77 7.11
C LEU A 244 -0.82 12.29 6.62
N ASP A 245 -1.89 12.07 7.37
CA ASP A 245 -3.25 12.53 7.03
C ASP A 245 -3.41 14.04 6.86
N ARG A 246 -2.55 14.85 7.51
CA ARG A 246 -2.62 16.31 7.40
C ARG A 246 -1.75 16.90 6.29
N ALA A 247 -0.86 16.10 5.69
CA ALA A 247 0.13 16.58 4.71
C ALA A 247 -0.21 16.19 3.27
N LEU A 248 -1.13 15.24 3.07
CA LEU A 248 -1.50 14.69 1.77
C LEU A 248 -2.94 15.06 1.34
N VAL A 249 -3.54 16.07 1.98
CA VAL A 249 -4.83 16.69 1.64
C VAL A 249 -4.58 18.08 1.09
#